data_AF-A0A0Q3HXY5-F1
#
_entry.id   AF-A0A0Q3HXY5-F1
#
_cell.length_a   1.000
_cell.length_b   1.000
_cell.length_c   1.000
_cell.angle_alpha   90.00
_cell.angle_beta   90.00
_cell.angle_gamma   90.00
#
_symmetry.space_group_name_H-M   'P 1'
#
loop_
_entity.id
_entity.type
_entity.pdbx_description
1 polymer ?
#
loop_
_entity_poly.entity_id
_entity_poly.type
_entity_poly.pdbx_seq_one_letter_code
_entity_poly.pdbx_strand_id
1 'polypeptide(L)' 'MWQCVPGITLSQRRDSISWKWTPSGSYTAASAYFTQFYGSFPPFLVTKVWKAHAEPECKYFALTIVHRRILTADNLAT' A
#
# COMPACT_ATOMS: atom_id res chain seq x y z
N MET A 1 -13.69 -19.83 18.42
CA MET A 1 -13.26 -20.86 19.39
C MET A 1 -11.84 -20.50 19.80
N TRP A 2 -11.65 -19.77 20.91
CA TRP A 2 -10.32 -19.49 21.45
C TRP A 2 -10.05 -20.57 22.51
N GLN A 3 -9.15 -21.50 22.22
CA GLN A 3 -8.73 -22.49 23.19
C GLN A 3 -7.63 -21.87 24.07
N CYS A 4 -7.84 -21.85 25.38
CA CYS A 4 -6.81 -21.45 26.33
C CYS A 4 -5.67 -22.48 26.27
N VAL A 5 -4.51 -22.06 25.76
CA VAL A 5 -3.31 -22.90 25.71
C VAL A 5 -2.77 -23.03 27.15
N PRO A 6 -2.80 -24.22 27.78
CA PRO A 6 -2.27 -24.40 29.13
C PRO A 6 -0.73 -24.46 29.08
N GLY A 7 -0.05 -23.82 30.04
CA GLY A 7 1.41 -23.94 30.21
C GLY A 7 2.27 -22.76 29.74
N ILE A 8 1.66 -21.61 29.42
CA ILE A 8 2.43 -20.40 29.06
C ILE A 8 2.91 -19.73 30.36
N THR A 9 4.21 -19.85 30.66
CA THR A 9 4.85 -19.08 31.73
C THR A 9 5.15 -17.69 31.18
N LEU A 10 4.34 -16.70 31.55
CA LEU A 10 4.53 -15.31 31.14
C LEU A 10 5.81 -14.76 31.77
N SER A 11 6.75 -14.31 30.94
CA SER A 11 7.97 -13.65 31.39
C SER A 11 7.69 -12.16 31.64
N GLN A 12 8.35 -11.56 32.64
CA GLN A 12 8.29 -10.09 32.85
C GLN A 12 9.17 -9.31 31.86
N ARG A 13 9.83 -9.99 30.92
CA ARG A 13 10.63 -9.34 29.88
C ARG A 13 9.73 -8.57 28.94
N ARG A 14 10.12 -7.34 28.56
CA ARG A 14 9.43 -6.58 27.52
C ARG A 14 9.38 -7.38 26.22
N ASP A 15 8.18 -7.51 25.68
CA ASP A 15 7.97 -8.08 24.36
C ASP A 15 8.66 -7.22 23.29
N SER A 16 9.33 -7.88 22.35
CA SER A 16 9.95 -7.23 21.20
C SER A 16 9.19 -7.62 19.94
N ILE A 17 8.67 -6.63 19.21
CA ILE A 17 8.08 -6.83 17.89
C ILE A 17 9.14 -6.57 16.82
N SER A 18 9.40 -7.56 15.97
CA SER A 18 10.26 -7.40 14.79
C SER A 18 9.40 -7.28 13.53
N TRP A 19 9.53 -6.17 12.81
CA TRP A 19 8.78 -5.92 11.57
C TRP A 19 9.61 -6.34 10.35
N LYS A 20 9.29 -7.50 9.78
CA LYS A 20 10.08 -8.12 8.68
C LYS A 20 9.99 -7.37 7.33
N TRP A 21 9.01 -6.49 7.18
CA TRP A 21 8.73 -5.81 5.91
C TRP A 21 9.51 -4.50 5.71
N THR A 22 10.21 -4.01 6.73
CA THR A 22 11.13 -2.88 6.61
C THR A 22 12.54 -3.33 6.97
N PRO A 23 13.59 -2.90 6.25
CA PRO A 23 14.98 -3.20 6.59
C PRO A 23 15.38 -2.77 8.01
N SER A 24 14.74 -1.73 8.54
CA SER A 24 14.97 -1.24 9.91
C SER A 24 14.37 -2.14 11.00
N GLY A 25 13.59 -3.16 10.64
CA GLY A 25 12.93 -4.06 11.59
C GLY A 25 11.87 -3.38 12.46
N SER A 26 11.57 -2.09 12.22
CA SER A 26 10.76 -1.26 13.11
C SER A 26 9.30 -1.24 12.66
N TYR A 27 8.40 -1.55 13.59
CA TYR A 27 6.97 -1.45 13.34
C TYR A 27 6.52 0.02 13.32
N THR A 28 5.82 0.41 12.27
CA THR A 28 5.06 1.67 12.22
C THR A 28 3.67 1.42 11.65
N ALA A 29 2.68 2.22 12.05
CA ALA A 29 1.35 2.16 11.47
C ALA A 29 1.39 2.38 9.94
N ALA A 30 2.27 3.26 9.47
CA ALA A 30 2.47 3.52 8.04
C ALA A 30 3.00 2.29 7.29
N SER A 31 4.02 1.60 7.81
CA SER A 31 4.56 0.39 7.18
C SER A 31 3.55 -0.76 7.21
N ALA A 32 2.76 -0.89 8.28
CA ALA A 32 1.69 -1.88 8.36
C ALA A 32 0.62 -1.64 7.29
N TYR A 33 0.15 -0.38 7.19
CA TYR A 33 -0.80 0.02 6.15
C TYR A 33 -0.25 -0.26 4.75
N PHE A 34 1.00 0.14 4.48
CA PHE A 34 1.63 -0.11 3.19
C PHE A 34 1.66 -1.60 2.84
N THR A 35 2.04 -2.47 3.78
CA THR A 35 2.08 -3.93 3.54
C THR A 35 0.70 -4.53 3.33
N GLN A 36 -0.32 -4.04 4.03
CA GLN A 36 -1.70 -4.53 3.91
C GLN A 36 -2.25 -4.27 2.51
N PHE A 37 -1.87 -3.15 1.90
CA PHE A 37 -2.32 -2.75 0.56
C PHE A 37 -1.28 -2.97 -0.53
N TYR A 38 -0.17 -3.63 -0.20
CA TYR A 38 0.89 -3.90 -1.17
C TYR A 38 0.37 -4.84 -2.26
N GLY A 39 0.30 -4.33 -3.49
CA GLY A 39 -0.26 -5.08 -4.62
C GLY A 39 -1.79 -5.09 -4.68
N SER A 40 -2.51 -4.39 -3.79
CA SER A 40 -3.97 -4.22 -3.92
C SER A 40 -4.36 -3.44 -5.17
N PHE A 41 -3.45 -2.61 -5.68
CA PHE A 41 -3.61 -1.92 -6.95
C PHE A 41 -2.72 -2.58 -8.00
N PRO A 42 -3.27 -2.99 -9.15
CA PRO A 42 -2.45 -3.46 -10.24
C PRO A 42 -1.55 -2.32 -10.72
N PRO A 43 -0.32 -2.61 -11.19
CA PRO A 43 0.49 -1.60 -11.84
C PRO A 43 -0.30 -0.98 -12.98
N PHE A 44 -0.30 0.34 -13.07
CA PHE A 44 -0.97 1.04 -14.15
C PHE A 44 -0.25 0.70 -15.46
N LEU A 45 -0.95 0.05 -16.38
CA LEU A 45 -0.41 -0.32 -17.68
C LEU A 45 -0.94 0.66 -18.73
N VAL A 46 -0.06 1.46 -19.32
CA VAL A 46 -0.40 2.40 -20.40
C VAL A 46 -1.07 1.68 -21.58
N THR A 47 -0.71 0.42 -21.82
CA THR A 47 -1.36 -0.43 -22.82
C THR A 47 -2.86 -0.65 -22.57
N LYS A 48 -3.32 -0.62 -21.32
CA LYS A 48 -4.74 -0.71 -20.98
C LYS A 48 -5.53 0.55 -21.38
N VAL A 49 -4.90 1.73 -21.34
CA VAL A 49 -5.53 3.00 -21.78
C VAL A 49 -5.90 2.94 -23.25
N TRP A 50 -4.98 2.45 -24.08
CA TRP A 50 -5.18 2.37 -25.52
C TRP A 50 -6.17 1.27 -25.93
N LYS A 51 -6.21 0.17 -25.17
CA LYS A 51 -7.16 -0.94 -25.35
C LYS A 51 -8.58 -0.61 -24.88
N ALA A 52 -8.76 0.40 -24.04
CA ALA A 52 -10.08 0.79 -23.57
C ALA A 52 -10.93 1.32 -24.73
N HIS A 53 -12.17 0.83 -24.82
CA HIS A 53 -13.19 1.41 -25.69
C HIS A 53 -13.76 2.66 -25.01
N ALA A 54 -12.98 3.73 -25.07
CA ALA A 54 -13.30 5.03 -24.51
C ALA A 54 -13.00 6.10 -25.55
N GLU A 55 -13.69 7.24 -25.41
CA GLU A 55 -13.45 8.41 -26.24
C GLU A 55 -11.99 8.89 -26.14
N PRO A 56 -11.46 9.53 -27.19
CA PRO A 56 -10.07 10.02 -27.21
C PRO A 56 -9.76 10.97 -26.03
N GLU A 57 -10.74 11.79 -25.63
CA GLU A 57 -10.62 12.72 -24.51
C GLU A 57 -10.37 11.99 -23.18
N CYS A 58 -11.11 10.89 -22.94
CA CYS A 58 -10.91 10.03 -21.77
C CYS A 58 -9.51 9.39 -21.74
N LYS A 59 -8.96 9.03 -22.91
CA LYS A 59 -7.62 8.45 -23.02
C LYS A 59 -6.53 9.49 -22.72
N TYR A 60 -6.71 10.72 -23.18
CA TYR A 60 -5.79 11.83 -22.87
C TYR A 60 -5.80 12.16 -21.37
N PHE A 61 -6.98 12.19 -20.75
CA PHE A 61 -7.10 12.39 -19.31
C PHE A 61 -6.41 11.26 -18.53
N ALA A 62 -6.64 10.00 -18.91
CA ALA A 62 -5.97 8.84 -18.32
C ALA A 62 -4.44 8.93 -18.45
N LEU A 63 -3.92 9.37 -19.60
CA LEU A 63 -2.47 9.59 -19.78
C LEU A 63 -1.93 10.68 -18.84
N THR A 64 -2.70 11.75 -18.62
CA THR A 64 -2.33 12.84 -17.71
C THR A 64 -2.26 12.36 -16.25
N ILE A 65 -3.17 11.47 -15.84
CA ILE A 65 -3.13 10.78 -14.53
C ILE A 65 -1.81 10.01 -14.39
N VAL A 66 -1.40 9.25 -15.41
CA VAL A 66 -0.17 8.44 -15.39
C VAL A 66 1.07 9.29 -15.20
N HIS A 67 1.12 10.44 -15.87
CA HIS A 67 2.24 11.36 -15.74
C HIS A 67 2.24 12.12 -14.40
N ARG A 68 1.30 11.85 -13.48
CA ARG A 68 1.11 12.57 -12.22
C ARG A 68 0.97 14.09 -12.39
N ARG A 69 0.49 14.53 -13.57
CA ARG A 69 0.34 15.95 -13.91
C ARG A 69 -1.00 16.55 -13.46
N ILE A 70 -1.76 15.78 -12.67
CA ILE A 70 -3.03 16.21 -12.11
C ILE A 70 -2.79 16.67 -10.68
N LEU A 71 -3.44 17.75 -10.30
CA LEU A 71 -3.45 18.25 -8.94
C LEU A 71 -4.27 17.29 -8.07
N THR A 72 -3.61 16.26 -7.54
CA THR A 72 -4.12 15.47 -6.41
C THR A 72 -3.62 16.10 -5.10
N ALA A 73 -4.25 15.78 -3.97
CA ALA A 73 -3.83 16.28 -2.66
C ALA A 73 -2.33 16.03 -2.37
N ASP A 74 -1.77 14.95 -2.95
CA ASP A 74 -0.34 14.62 -2.89
C ASP A 74 0.57 15.64 -3.58
N ASN A 75 0.06 16.37 -4.57
CA ASN A 75 0.78 17.37 -5.36
C ASN A 75 0.55 18.81 -4.88
N LEU A 76 -0.30 19.02 -3.86
CA LEU A 76 -0.70 20.35 -3.36
C LEU A 76 0.28 20.96 -2.32
N ALA A 77 1.34 20.25 -1.96
CA ALA A 77 2.24 20.60 -0.86
C ALA A 77 3.69 20.91 -1.29
N THR A 78 3.90 21.47 -2.49
CA THR A 78 5.20 22.04 -2.88
C THR A 78 5.16 23.55 -2.68
#